data_AF-A0A3D0QUF1-F1
#
_entry.id   AF-A0A3D0QUF1-F1
#
_cell.length_a   1.000
_cell.length_b   1.000
_cell.length_c   1.000
_cell.angle_alpha   90.00
_cell.angle_beta   90.00
_cell.angle_gamma   90.00
#
_symmetry.space_group_name_H-M   'P 1'
#
loop_
_entity.id
_entity.type
_entity.pdbx_description
1 polymer ?
#
loop_
_entity_poly.entity_id
_entity_poly.type
_entity_poly.pdbx_seq_one_letter_code
_entity_poly.pdbx_strand_id
1 'polypeptide(L)'
;MTAEKSLGRLDDDDYPAYTMGRAAEILGTTPAFLRAIGEARLITPLRSEGGHRRYSRYQLKIAARARELVDQGTPVDAACRIVILEDQLEEARRINEELPRHGADV
;
A
#
# COMPACT_ATOMS: atom_id res chain seq x y z
N MET A 1 4.71 -31.91 1.52
CA MET A 1 4.40 -30.79 0.60
C MET A 1 3.47 -29.73 1.25
N THR A 2 3.63 -29.37 2.53
CA THR A 2 2.73 -28.43 3.24
C THR A 2 3.46 -27.32 4.01
N ALA A 3 4.71 -27.55 4.42
CA ALA A 3 5.53 -26.57 5.13
C ALA A 3 6.13 -25.49 4.19
N GLU A 4 6.66 -25.88 3.02
CA GLU A 4 7.29 -24.93 2.06
C GLU A 4 6.29 -23.92 1.49
N LYS A 5 5.05 -24.35 1.20
CA LYS A 5 3.96 -23.46 0.73
C LYS A 5 3.47 -22.48 1.80
N SER A 6 3.71 -22.79 3.07
CA SER A 6 3.31 -21.94 4.20
C SER A 6 4.34 -20.85 4.49
N LEU A 7 5.64 -21.14 4.28
CA LEU A 7 6.72 -20.17 4.44
C LEU A 7 6.81 -19.20 3.25
N GLY A 8 6.53 -19.64 2.02
CA GLY A 8 6.51 -18.75 0.85
C GLY A 8 5.47 -17.61 0.92
N ARG A 9 4.43 -17.75 1.75
CA ARG A 9 3.46 -16.68 2.02
C ARG A 9 4.02 -15.57 2.92
N LEU A 10 5.15 -15.79 3.58
CA LEU A 10 5.81 -14.76 4.39
C LEU A 10 6.56 -13.74 3.52
N ASP A 11 7.03 -14.18 2.35
CA ASP A 11 7.70 -13.33 1.36
C ASP A 11 6.72 -12.73 0.34
N ASP A 12 5.44 -13.12 0.41
CA ASP A 12 4.36 -12.52 -0.36
C ASP A 12 3.96 -11.19 0.26
N ASP A 13 4.42 -10.10 -0.36
CA ASP A 13 4.15 -8.73 0.08
C ASP A 13 2.65 -8.39 0.09
N ASP A 14 1.82 -9.13 -0.64
CA ASP A 14 0.37 -8.97 -0.71
C ASP A 14 -0.40 -9.85 0.27
N TYR A 15 0.27 -10.78 0.96
CA TYR A 15 -0.36 -11.61 1.96
C TYR A 15 -0.84 -10.77 3.17
N PRO A 16 -2.14 -10.80 3.53
CA PRO A 16 -2.71 -9.88 4.51
C PRO A 16 -2.48 -10.34 5.96
N ALA A 17 -1.21 -10.35 6.38
CA ALA A 17 -0.76 -10.87 7.66
C ALA A 17 -1.10 -9.97 8.87
N TYR A 18 -1.19 -8.66 8.66
CA TYR A 18 -1.20 -7.68 9.76
C TYR A 18 -2.62 -7.31 10.18
N THR A 19 -2.90 -7.38 11.48
CA THR A 19 -4.14 -6.84 12.06
C THR A 19 -4.07 -5.32 12.19
N MET A 20 -5.24 -4.69 12.37
CA MET A 20 -5.35 -3.25 12.58
C MET A 20 -4.40 -2.68 13.64
N GLY A 21 -4.38 -3.29 14.84
CA GLY A 21 -3.54 -2.82 15.94
C GLY A 21 -2.05 -2.96 15.61
N ARG A 22 -1.67 -4.10 15.02
CA ARG A 22 -0.27 -4.36 14.65
C ARG A 22 0.21 -3.43 13.52
N ALA A 23 -0.64 -3.18 12.53
CA ALA A 23 -0.36 -2.22 11.47
C ALA A 23 -0.15 -0.80 12.02
N ALA A 24 -1.01 -0.36 12.95
CA ALA A 24 -0.89 0.94 13.59
C ALA A 24 0.42 1.09 14.38
N GLU A 25 0.78 0.06 15.15
CA GLU A 25 2.03 0.01 15.92
C GLU A 25 3.27 0.06 15.02
N ILE A 26 3.33 -0.77 13.98
CA ILE A 26 4.45 -0.81 13.02
C ILE A 26 4.68 0.57 12.37
N LEU A 27 3.59 1.26 12.05
CA LEU A 27 3.63 2.55 11.36
C LEU A 27 3.74 3.76 12.31
N GLY A 28 3.81 3.54 13.63
CA GLY A 28 3.81 4.62 14.61
C GLY A 28 2.60 5.55 14.48
N THR A 29 1.44 4.98 14.16
CA THR A 29 0.21 5.73 13.88
C THR A 29 -0.98 5.16 14.68
N THR A 30 -2.17 5.69 14.44
CA THR A 30 -3.39 5.26 15.13
C THR A 30 -4.27 4.38 14.25
N PRO A 31 -5.12 3.54 14.86
CA PRO A 31 -6.17 2.88 14.11
C PRO A 31 -7.13 3.84 13.40
N ALA A 32 -7.31 5.07 13.90
CA ALA A 32 -8.13 6.07 13.24
C ALA A 32 -7.53 6.51 11.90
N PHE A 33 -6.21 6.73 11.87
CA PHE A 33 -5.49 7.06 10.63
C PHE A 33 -5.66 5.97 9.55
N LEU A 34 -5.44 4.71 9.91
CA LEU A 34 -5.60 3.58 8.98
C LEU A 34 -7.06 3.44 8.47
N ARG A 35 -8.06 3.83 9.28
CA ARG A 35 -9.45 3.90 8.81
C ARG A 35 -9.64 5.03 7.80
N ALA A 36 -9.13 6.22 8.11
CA ALA A 36 -9.25 7.40 7.27
C ALA A 36 -8.62 7.19 5.88
N ILE A 37 -7.41 6.64 5.80
CA ILE A 37 -6.78 6.35 4.50
C ILE A 37 -7.53 5.25 3.72
N GLY A 38 -8.18 4.31 4.43
CA GLY A 38 -9.04 3.30 3.80
C GLY A 38 -10.36 3.88 3.27
N GLU A 39 -10.93 4.86 3.97
CA GLU A 39 -12.11 5.61 3.52
C GLU A 39 -11.79 6.49 2.31
N ALA A 40 -10.59 7.09 2.30
CA ALA A 40 -10.03 7.80 1.14
C ALA A 40 -9.63 6.87 -0.03
N ARG A 41 -9.85 5.55 0.10
CA ARG A 41 -9.55 4.50 -0.90
C ARG A 41 -8.08 4.41 -1.30
N LEU A 42 -7.15 4.88 -0.46
CA LEU A 42 -5.73 4.65 -0.67
C LEU A 42 -5.37 3.17 -0.54
N ILE A 43 -5.99 2.48 0.42
CA ILE A 43 -5.82 1.03 0.63
C ILE A 43 -7.17 0.35 0.82
N THR A 44 -7.30 -0.87 0.30
CA THR A 44 -8.49 -1.72 0.51
C THR A 44 -8.10 -2.98 1.27
N PRO A 45 -8.16 -3.00 2.61
CA PRO A 45 -7.76 -4.17 3.38
C PRO A 45 -8.73 -5.33 3.20
N LEU A 46 -8.17 -6.54 3.17
CA LEU A 46 -8.98 -7.77 3.24
C LEU A 46 -9.70 -7.80 4.60
N ARG A 47 -10.87 -8.43 4.65
CA ARG A 47 -11.53 -8.77 5.91
C ARG A 47 -11.37 -10.25 6.20
N SER A 48 -10.94 -10.59 7.41
CA SER A 48 -10.99 -11.97 7.89
C SER A 48 -12.44 -12.44 8.01
N GLU A 49 -12.66 -13.75 8.21
CA GLU A 49 -14.00 -14.31 8.49
C GLU A 49 -14.71 -13.61 9.67
N GLY A 50 -13.97 -13.24 10.72
CA GLY A 50 -14.49 -12.44 11.85
C GLY A 50 -14.69 -10.95 11.57
N GLY A 51 -14.59 -10.50 10.32
CA GLY A 51 -14.83 -9.11 9.91
C GLY A 51 -13.69 -8.11 10.17
N HIS A 52 -12.60 -8.53 10.83
CA HIS A 52 -11.45 -7.67 11.11
C HIS A 52 -10.65 -7.34 9.84
N ARG A 53 -10.22 -6.08 9.73
CA ARG A 53 -9.33 -5.62 8.66
C ARG A 53 -7.96 -6.30 8.78
N ARG A 54 -7.45 -6.76 7.65
CA ARG A 54 -6.16 -7.40 7.47
C ARG A 54 -5.39 -6.66 6.38
N TYR A 55 -4.14 -6.35 6.68
CA TYR A 55 -3.27 -5.53 5.84
C TYR A 55 -2.09 -6.37 5.34
N SER A 56 -1.73 -6.16 4.08
CA SER A 56 -0.51 -6.72 3.51
C SER A 56 0.71 -5.83 3.77
N ARG A 57 1.91 -6.35 3.53
CA ARG A 57 3.14 -5.56 3.69
C ARG A 57 3.19 -4.41 2.68
N TYR A 58 2.76 -4.65 1.44
CA TYR A 58 2.61 -3.62 0.42
C TYR A 58 1.67 -2.49 0.87
N GLN A 59 0.52 -2.82 1.45
CA GLN A 59 -0.41 -1.83 1.99
C GLN A 59 0.19 -1.00 3.14
N LEU A 60 1.06 -1.60 3.97
CA LEU A 60 1.77 -0.84 5.01
C LEU A 60 2.81 0.12 4.42
N LYS A 61 3.50 -0.24 3.33
CA LYS A 61 4.42 0.67 2.62
C LYS A 61 3.68 1.91 2.09
N ILE A 62 2.54 1.71 1.45
CA ILE A 62 1.66 2.80 0.97
C ILE A 62 1.20 3.68 2.14
N ALA A 63 0.73 3.06 3.23
CA ALA A 63 0.25 3.78 4.41
C ALA A 63 1.37 4.59 5.10
N ALA A 64 2.61 4.08 5.10
CA ALA A 64 3.78 4.81 5.60
C ALA A 64 4.02 6.08 4.80
N ARG A 65 3.96 6.01 3.46
CA ARG A 65 4.12 7.19 2.60
C ARG A 65 3.06 8.25 2.86
N ALA A 66 1.80 7.85 2.98
CA ALA A 66 0.73 8.78 3.33
C ALA A 66 0.93 9.39 4.74
N ARG A 67 1.48 8.61 5.68
CA ARG A 67 1.76 9.09 7.04
C ARG A 67 2.82 10.20 7.03
N GLU A 68 3.90 10.02 6.28
CA GLU A 68 4.95 11.03 6.11
C GLU A 68 4.39 12.37 5.61
N LEU A 69 3.53 12.34 4.57
CA LEU A 69 2.92 13.54 4.02
C LEU A 69 2.02 14.25 5.06
N VAL A 70 1.26 13.46 5.83
CA VAL A 70 0.40 13.99 6.89
C VAL A 70 1.22 14.60 8.03
N ASP A 71 2.35 13.99 8.39
CA ASP A 71 3.27 14.55 9.38
C ASP A 71 3.92 15.86 8.92
N GLN A 72 4.01 16.09 7.60
CA GLN A 72 4.43 17.36 7.02
C GLN A 72 3.29 18.40 6.95
N GLY A 73 2.10 18.10 7.48
CA GLY A 73 0.95 18.99 7.51
C GLY A 73 -0.01 18.84 6.32
N THR A 74 0.19 17.83 5.46
CA THR A 74 -0.73 17.56 4.35
C THR A 74 -2.04 16.96 4.87
N PRO A 75 -3.22 17.45 4.45
CA PRO A 75 -4.49 16.80 4.79
C PRO A 75 -4.54 15.35 4.29
N VAL A 76 -5.19 14.45 5.05
CA VAL A 76 -5.22 13.00 4.73
C VAL A 76 -5.71 12.73 3.30
N ASP A 77 -6.77 13.39 2.85
CA ASP A 77 -7.30 13.19 1.50
C ASP A 77 -6.32 13.61 0.41
N ALA A 78 -5.59 14.71 0.64
CA ALA A 78 -4.55 15.19 -0.26
C ALA A 78 -3.35 14.24 -0.26
N ALA A 79 -2.91 13.77 0.90
CA ALA A 79 -1.85 12.78 1.03
C ALA A 79 -2.21 11.49 0.28
N CYS A 80 -3.41 10.95 0.48
CA CYS A 80 -3.89 9.78 -0.26
C CYS A 80 -3.86 9.99 -1.77
N ARG A 81 -4.31 11.15 -2.26
CA ARG A 81 -4.28 11.47 -3.68
C ARG A 81 -2.86 11.58 -4.24
N ILE A 82 -1.94 12.18 -3.48
CA ILE A 82 -0.53 12.28 -3.86
C ILE A 82 0.07 10.89 -4.01
N VAL A 83 -0.12 10.00 -3.03
CA VAL A 83 0.45 8.64 -3.08
C VAL A 83 -0.10 7.83 -4.25
N ILE A 84 -1.40 7.93 -4.55
CA ILE A 84 -1.99 7.29 -5.73
C ILE A 84 -1.33 7.79 -7.02
N LEU A 85 -1.07 9.10 -7.12
CA LEU A 85 -0.42 9.69 -8.29
C LEU A 85 1.06 9.30 -8.39
N GLU A 86 1.76 9.18 -7.26
CA GLU A 86 3.15 8.70 -7.21
C GLU A 86 3.23 7.25 -7.75
N ASP A 87 2.34 6.36 -7.32
CA ASP A 87 2.25 4.97 -7.79
C ASP A 87 1.93 4.88 -9.29
N GLN A 88 0.95 5.66 -9.76
CA GLN A 88 0.61 5.75 -11.19
C GLN A 88 1.77 6.28 -12.03
N LEU A 89 2.52 7.25 -11.51
CA LEU A 89 3.68 7.82 -12.20
C LEU A 89 4.83 6.83 -12.29
N GLU A 90 5.09 6.08 -11.23
CA GLU A 90 6.10 5.03 -11.23
C GLU A 90 5.76 3.94 -12.25
N GLU A 91 4.51 3.47 -12.28
CA GLU A 91 4.06 2.47 -13.24
C GLU A 91 4.14 2.97 -14.69
N ALA A 92 3.70 4.21 -14.95
CA ALA A 92 3.80 4.81 -16.27
C ALA A 92 5.26 4.96 -16.73
N ARG A 93 6.18 5.28 -15.81
CA ARG A 93 7.62 5.35 -16.11
C ARG A 93 8.19 3.97 -16.44
N ARG A 94 7.84 2.94 -15.66
CA ARG A 94 8.26 1.56 -15.93
C ARG A 94 7.82 1.11 -17.33
N ILE A 95 6.55 1.32 -17.67
CA ILE A 95 6.02 0.98 -19.01
C ILE A 95 6.79 1.72 -20.11
N ASN A 96 7.08 3.01 -19.93
CA ASN A 96 7.83 3.80 -20.91
C ASN A 96 9.29 3.33 -21.08
N GLU A 97 9.91 2.83 -20.01
CA GLU A 97 11.27 2.26 -20.05
C GLU A 97 11.30 0.88 -20.71
N GLU A 98 10.24 0.08 -20.54
CA GLU A 98 10.08 -1.23 -21.15
C GLU A 98 9.69 -1.17 -22.64
N LEU A 99 9.13 -0.06 -23.10
CA LEU A 99 8.87 0.22 -24.52
C LEU A 99 10.16 0.67 -25.22
N PRO A 100 10.76 -0.14 -26.11
CA PRO A 100 11.87 0.32 -26.92
C PRO A 100 11.35 1.44 -27.83
N ARG A 101 12.08 2.56 -27.92
CA ARG A 101 11.80 3.71 -28.80
C ARG A 101 11.59 3.29 -30.27
N HIS A 102 10.41 2.79 -30.62
CA HIS A 102 10.03 2.42 -31.99
C HIS A 102 9.48 3.62 -32.79
N GLY A 103 9.69 4.85 -32.30
CA GLY A 103 9.16 6.07 -32.91
C GLY A 103 10.21 7.07 -33.37
N ALA A 104 11.48 6.68 -33.49
CA ALA A 104 12.56 7.58 -33.93
C ALA A 104 12.95 7.42 -35.41
N ASP A 105 12.19 6.66 -36.21
CA ASP A 105 12.38 6.53 -37.65
C ASP A 105 11.10 6.94 -38.41
N VAL A 106 10.93 8.24 -38.65
CA VAL A 106 10.17 8.81 -39.78
C VAL A 106 10.85 10.10 -40.23
#